data_AF-A0A8C1LID2-F1
#
_entry.id   AF-A0A8C1LID2-F1
#
_cell.length_a   1.000
_cell.length_b   1.000
_cell.length_c   1.000
_cell.angle_alpha   90.00
_cell.angle_beta   90.00
_cell.angle_gamma   90.00
#
_symmetry.space_group_name_H-M   'P 1'
#
loop_
_entity.id
_entity.type
_entity.pdbx_description
1 polymer ?
#
loop_
_entity_poly.entity_id
_entity_poly.type
_entity_poly.pdbx_seq_one_letter_code
_entity_poly.pdbx_strand_id
1 'polypeptide(L)'
;VSHLYGFGLMDAEAMVKEAETWKQVTPQYVCEENIVQTAREFYMFKSSGCSSQRLQQVVYLEHVVVRVTITHPHRGDLSITLTSPSGTRSQLLTNRPNDHSSEGFLKWEFMTTHCWGERPAGDWILDIRDSPSPRRNSRLQGKLVEWSLVLYGTSTHPYIRHEQPRSAPLLPEDDTTEEYNGSCDPECSEDGCEGPGPHQCVSCLHFFLKFKNNTRTCLSKCPSGYWGDKKRCKKCYSSCKSCLGSRSDQCTACKSGYHLNEEKNNCVTNCEDGYYLYHGKKENVCRKCSIENCMKCTSASICTECSDGTSLVGNRCQKSCEVGRYYSEPEDSCEPCHPACATCAAAGLESCNRCAEGYLMENWRCVSSCSQGFYAVQLNSDSTDTQSTCKRCDASCLACVGPGKENCSECVDGHTLLDGVCVLSHNCVDGKFYGKYPSSGQCHLCDHTCAQCGDAGPANCTSCDTGQINFSS
;
A
#
# COMPACT_ATOMS: atom_id res chain seq x y z
N VAL A 1 16.49 -12.57 -0.64
CA VAL A 1 15.39 -12.02 0.18
C VAL A 1 14.83 -10.80 -0.53
N SER A 2 13.52 -10.71 -0.70
CA SER A 2 12.85 -9.54 -1.28
C SER A 2 12.57 -8.50 -0.19
N HIS A 3 12.79 -7.21 -0.48
CA HIS A 3 12.43 -6.11 0.42
C HIS A 3 10.91 -5.91 0.57
N LEU A 4 10.09 -6.53 -0.29
CA LEU A 4 8.62 -6.44 -0.25
C LEU A 4 7.95 -7.72 0.25
N TYR A 5 8.57 -8.87 0.02
CA TYR A 5 7.95 -10.19 0.26
C TYR A 5 8.80 -11.13 1.13
N GLY A 6 9.95 -10.67 1.67
CA GLY A 6 10.82 -11.46 2.52
C GLY A 6 11.36 -12.71 1.82
N PHE A 7 11.15 -13.88 2.44
CA PHE A 7 11.49 -15.20 1.87
C PHE A 7 10.38 -15.80 1.00
N GLY A 8 9.24 -15.12 0.84
CA GLY A 8 8.07 -15.62 0.12
C GLY A 8 7.12 -16.45 1.00
N LEU A 9 6.27 -17.27 0.35
CA LEU A 9 5.38 -18.22 1.02
C LEU A 9 6.22 -19.29 1.74
N MET A 10 6.08 -19.33 3.07
CA MET A 10 6.75 -20.28 3.95
C MET A 10 5.82 -21.46 4.24
N ASP A 11 6.33 -22.69 4.14
CA ASP A 11 5.60 -23.91 4.48
C ASP A 11 5.73 -24.17 5.98
N ALA A 12 4.67 -23.85 6.73
CA ALA A 12 4.67 -24.01 8.18
C ALA A 12 4.85 -25.46 8.62
N GLU A 13 4.33 -26.43 7.87
CA GLU A 13 4.46 -27.86 8.20
C GLU A 13 5.91 -28.33 8.00
N ALA A 14 6.52 -27.95 6.87
CA ALA A 14 7.92 -28.27 6.60
C ALA A 14 8.86 -27.59 7.61
N MET A 15 8.58 -26.35 8.00
CA MET A 15 9.36 -25.64 9.03
C MET A 15 9.29 -26.32 10.39
N VAL A 16 8.12 -26.84 10.79
CA VAL A 16 7.96 -27.58 12.05
C VAL A 16 8.73 -28.91 12.00
N LYS A 17 8.62 -29.67 10.90
CA LYS A 17 9.39 -30.92 10.70
C LYS A 17 10.90 -30.70 10.70
N GLU A 18 11.36 -29.62 10.07
CA GLU A 18 12.78 -29.26 10.09
C GLU A 18 13.21 -28.84 11.50
N ALA A 19 12.37 -28.08 12.22
CA ALA A 19 12.65 -27.66 13.60
C ALA A 19 12.79 -28.84 14.57
N GLU A 20 12.07 -29.95 14.36
CA GLU A 20 12.18 -31.18 15.17
C GLU A 20 13.58 -31.83 15.07
N THR A 21 14.26 -31.67 13.93
CA THR A 21 15.60 -32.25 13.69
C THR A 21 16.71 -31.20 13.68
N TRP A 22 16.37 -29.94 13.95
CA TRP A 22 17.28 -28.82 13.85
C TRP A 22 18.40 -28.92 14.89
N LYS A 23 19.63 -29.00 14.40
CA LYS A 23 20.82 -28.97 15.25
C LYS A 23 21.15 -27.54 15.62
N GLN A 24 21.23 -27.27 16.92
CA GLN A 24 21.69 -25.97 17.41
C GLN A 24 23.10 -25.69 16.90
N VAL A 25 23.31 -24.45 16.45
CA VAL A 25 24.63 -23.93 16.13
C VAL A 25 25.45 -23.74 17.42
N THR A 26 26.75 -23.56 17.26
CA THR A 26 27.66 -23.27 18.38
C THR A 26 27.27 -21.99 19.13
N PRO A 27 27.71 -21.79 20.37
CA PRO A 27 27.38 -20.61 21.16
C PRO A 27 27.60 -19.30 20.40
N GLN A 28 26.63 -18.40 20.50
CA GLN A 28 26.69 -17.07 19.91
C GLN A 28 27.62 -16.18 20.75
N TYR A 29 28.46 -15.43 20.05
CA TYR A 29 29.30 -14.37 20.57
C TYR A 29 28.83 -13.03 20.01
N VAL A 30 29.15 -11.96 20.74
CA VAL A 30 28.80 -10.60 20.37
C VAL A 30 30.07 -9.78 20.27
N CYS A 31 30.22 -9.03 19.18
CA CYS A 31 31.08 -7.87 19.15
C CYS A 31 30.28 -6.59 19.20
N GLU A 32 30.77 -5.59 19.91
CA GLU A 32 30.28 -4.22 19.78
C GLU A 32 31.44 -3.26 19.49
N GLU A 33 31.29 -2.46 18.43
CA GLU A 33 32.17 -1.36 18.10
C GLU A 33 31.37 -0.05 18.18
N ASN A 34 31.61 0.72 19.24
CA ASN A 34 31.00 2.04 19.44
C ASN A 34 31.82 3.11 18.70
N ILE A 35 31.18 3.82 17.77
CA ILE A 35 31.84 4.78 16.90
C ILE A 35 31.28 6.16 17.18
N VAL A 36 32.02 6.92 17.98
CA VAL A 36 31.71 8.32 18.26
C VAL A 36 32.35 9.16 17.16
N GLN A 37 31.60 9.47 16.11
CA GLN A 37 32.03 10.40 15.06
C GLN A 37 31.14 11.64 15.06
N THR A 38 31.73 12.78 15.41
CA THR A 38 31.10 14.10 15.26
C THR A 38 31.36 14.61 13.84
N ALA A 39 30.66 14.06 12.85
CA ALA A 39 30.75 14.56 11.47
C ALA A 39 29.71 15.65 11.19
N ARG A 40 30.13 16.68 10.42
CA ARG A 40 29.28 17.80 9.98
C ARG A 40 28.49 17.52 8.70
N GLU A 41 28.72 16.40 8.00
CA GLU A 41 28.04 16.06 6.75
C GLU A 41 27.77 14.54 6.63
N PHE A 42 26.58 14.19 6.12
CA PHE A 42 26.09 12.81 5.96
C PHE A 42 26.50 12.21 4.62
N TYR A 43 27.54 11.36 4.56
CA TYR A 43 27.79 10.63 3.31
C TYR A 43 28.29 9.19 3.51
N MET A 44 29.22 8.90 4.40
CA MET A 44 29.75 7.54 4.52
C MET A 44 30.53 7.33 5.83
N PHE A 45 30.13 6.37 6.65
CA PHE A 45 30.83 6.03 7.90
C PHE A 45 31.46 4.65 7.78
N LYS A 46 32.66 4.49 8.34
CA LYS A 46 33.41 3.23 8.30
C LYS A 46 33.58 2.62 9.68
N SER A 47 33.51 1.30 9.75
CA SER A 47 33.80 0.48 10.94
C SER A 47 34.76 -0.64 10.55
N SER A 48 35.60 -1.05 11.50
CA SER A 48 36.57 -2.14 11.28
C SER A 48 35.99 -3.53 11.52
N GLY A 49 34.70 -3.62 11.87
CA GLY A 49 34.01 -4.87 12.16
C GLY A 49 34.65 -5.60 13.34
N CYS A 50 35.15 -4.84 14.32
CA CYS A 50 35.90 -5.35 15.47
C CYS A 50 37.22 -6.08 15.17
N SER A 51 37.75 -5.96 13.96
CA SER A 51 39.05 -6.55 13.59
C SER A 51 40.22 -6.09 14.48
N SER A 52 40.07 -4.93 15.13
CA SER A 52 41.04 -4.38 16.08
C SER A 52 40.97 -4.98 17.50
N GLN A 53 39.91 -5.72 17.84
CA GLN A 53 39.71 -6.30 19.18
C GLN A 53 40.34 -7.69 19.29
N ARG A 54 41.41 -7.84 20.09
CA ARG A 54 42.17 -9.10 20.22
C ARG A 54 41.39 -10.29 20.81
N LEU A 55 40.27 -10.03 21.49
CA LEU A 55 39.46 -11.05 22.15
C LEU A 55 38.16 -11.35 21.41
N GLN A 56 38.01 -10.86 20.17
CA GLN A 56 36.78 -11.04 19.41
C GLN A 56 36.62 -12.49 18.94
N GLN A 57 35.47 -13.10 19.24
CA GLN A 57 35.18 -14.51 18.95
C GLN A 57 34.19 -14.72 17.79
N VAL A 58 33.60 -13.63 17.26
CA VAL A 58 32.75 -13.71 16.06
C VAL A 58 33.64 -13.83 14.83
N VAL A 59 33.64 -15.02 14.23
CA VAL A 59 34.36 -15.34 12.97
C VAL A 59 33.38 -15.46 11.81
N TYR A 60 32.15 -15.89 12.08
CA TYR A 60 31.07 -16.01 11.12
C TYR A 60 29.83 -15.29 11.63
N LEU A 61 29.22 -14.47 10.79
CA LEU A 61 28.06 -13.66 11.16
C LEU A 61 26.77 -14.46 11.15
N GLU A 62 25.88 -14.14 12.09
CA GLU A 62 24.48 -14.56 12.08
C GLU A 62 23.59 -13.37 11.74
N HIS A 63 23.75 -12.28 12.49
CA HIS A 63 23.06 -11.04 12.23
C HIS A 63 23.86 -9.85 12.70
N VAL A 64 23.52 -8.69 12.16
CA VAL A 64 24.20 -7.42 12.42
C VAL A 64 23.17 -6.39 12.82
N VAL A 65 23.47 -5.66 13.89
CA VAL A 65 22.65 -4.55 14.38
C VAL A 65 23.45 -3.25 14.23
N VAL A 66 22.83 -2.28 13.58
CA VAL A 66 23.30 -0.90 13.50
C VAL A 66 22.43 -0.07 14.43
N ARG A 67 23.00 0.39 15.53
CA ARG A 67 22.31 1.25 16.48
C ARG A 67 22.69 2.71 16.24
N VAL A 68 21.72 3.57 16.00
CA VAL A 68 21.94 4.98 15.65
C VAL A 68 21.13 5.94 16.52
N THR A 69 21.71 7.10 16.79
CA THR A 69 20.99 8.26 17.29
C THR A 69 21.09 9.37 16.24
N ILE A 70 19.97 9.73 15.61
CA ILE A 70 19.88 10.71 14.54
C ILE A 70 18.84 11.76 14.92
N THR A 71 19.22 13.03 14.89
CA THR A 71 18.27 14.15 14.97
C THR A 71 17.87 14.54 13.56
N HIS A 72 16.58 14.67 13.25
CA HIS A 72 16.15 15.03 11.90
C HIS A 72 14.79 15.74 11.92
N PRO A 73 14.59 16.87 11.22
CA PRO A 73 13.33 17.61 11.23
C PRO A 73 12.17 16.86 10.57
N HIS A 74 12.48 15.93 9.67
CA HIS A 74 11.50 15.07 8.99
C HIS A 74 12.12 13.71 8.70
N ARG A 75 12.07 12.76 9.64
CA ARG A 75 12.86 11.52 9.56
C ARG A 75 12.46 10.59 8.39
N GLY A 76 11.31 10.81 7.77
CA GLY A 76 10.85 10.07 6.59
C GLY A 76 11.75 10.22 5.38
N ASP A 77 12.48 11.34 5.29
CA ASP A 77 13.41 11.65 4.20
C ASP A 77 14.71 10.82 4.22
N LEU A 78 14.96 10.10 5.31
CA LEU A 78 16.18 9.33 5.53
C LEU A 78 16.13 7.94 4.88
N SER A 79 17.27 7.54 4.30
CA SER A 79 17.52 6.19 3.80
C SER A 79 18.85 5.69 4.36
N ILE A 80 18.86 4.50 4.95
CA ILE A 80 20.03 3.91 5.62
C ILE A 80 20.38 2.59 4.93
N THR A 81 21.63 2.47 4.50
CA THR A 81 22.19 1.26 3.90
C THR A 81 23.48 0.86 4.62
N LEU A 82 23.63 -0.41 4.93
CA LEU A 82 24.87 -1.00 5.42
C LEU A 82 25.50 -1.89 4.34
N THR A 83 26.81 -1.83 4.16
CA THR A 83 27.57 -2.75 3.29
C THR A 83 28.62 -3.48 4.10
N SER A 84 28.62 -4.82 4.02
CA SER A 84 29.60 -5.68 4.68
C SER A 84 30.96 -5.69 3.96
N PRO A 85 32.04 -6.13 4.62
CA PRO A 85 33.35 -6.30 3.98
C PRO A 85 33.34 -7.25 2.77
N SER A 86 32.42 -8.21 2.74
CA SER A 86 32.24 -9.14 1.61
C SER A 86 31.47 -8.51 0.43
N GLY A 87 30.98 -7.28 0.57
CA GLY A 87 30.22 -6.56 -0.45
C GLY A 87 28.70 -6.72 -0.35
N THR A 88 28.17 -7.37 0.68
CA THR A 88 26.73 -7.55 0.86
C THR A 88 26.08 -6.25 1.31
N ARG A 89 25.17 -5.73 0.49
CA ARG A 89 24.44 -4.47 0.71
C ARG A 89 23.07 -4.73 1.33
N SER A 90 22.84 -4.21 2.53
CA SER A 90 21.60 -4.31 3.29
C SER A 90 20.90 -2.96 3.41
N GLN A 91 19.69 -2.84 2.86
CA GLN A 91 18.84 -1.66 3.05
C GLN A 91 18.14 -1.74 4.41
N LEU A 92 18.56 -0.93 5.37
CA LEU A 92 18.08 -0.95 6.76
C LEU A 92 16.86 -0.03 6.97
N LEU A 93 16.82 1.09 6.26
CA LEU A 93 15.70 2.03 6.29
C LEU A 93 15.49 2.58 4.88
N THR A 94 14.26 2.54 4.38
CA THR A 94 13.88 3.18 3.11
C THR A 94 13.27 4.56 3.36
N ASN A 95 13.26 5.40 2.32
CA ASN A 95 12.51 6.66 2.34
C ASN A 95 11.01 6.38 2.54
N ARG A 96 10.39 7.11 3.47
CA ARG A 96 8.98 6.98 3.87
C ARG A 96 8.32 8.37 3.78
N PRO A 97 7.79 8.76 2.60
CA PRO A 97 7.32 10.13 2.34
C PRO A 97 6.23 10.66 3.29
N ASN A 98 5.49 9.75 3.94
CA ASN A 98 4.39 10.07 4.86
C ASN A 98 4.82 10.08 6.35
N ASP A 99 6.07 9.76 6.69
CA ASP A 99 6.58 9.83 8.07
C ASP A 99 7.11 11.24 8.37
N HIS A 100 6.20 12.12 8.83
CA HIS A 100 6.48 13.53 9.09
C HIS A 100 7.08 13.83 10.48
N SER A 101 7.49 12.82 11.24
CA SER A 101 7.98 13.04 12.60
C SER A 101 9.34 13.73 12.65
N SER A 102 9.50 14.64 13.62
CA SER A 102 10.73 15.36 13.95
C SER A 102 11.51 14.78 15.13
N GLU A 103 11.03 13.68 15.73
CA GLU A 103 11.69 13.02 16.87
C GLU A 103 13.03 12.38 16.50
N GLY A 104 13.26 12.14 15.20
CA GLY A 104 14.45 11.43 14.72
C GLY A 104 14.48 9.97 15.16
N PHE A 105 15.68 9.47 15.46
CA PHE A 105 15.96 8.14 15.99
C PHE A 105 16.82 8.28 17.25
N LEU A 106 16.43 7.63 18.35
CA LEU A 106 17.19 7.64 19.61
C LEU A 106 17.59 6.21 19.95
N LYS A 107 18.90 5.91 19.91
CA LYS A 107 19.45 4.55 20.11
C LYS A 107 18.65 3.48 19.37
N TRP A 108 18.21 3.80 18.16
CA TRP A 108 17.35 2.94 17.37
C TRP A 108 18.17 1.84 16.73
N GLU A 109 17.72 0.59 16.85
CA GLU A 109 18.42 -0.58 16.35
C GLU A 109 17.82 -1.06 15.03
N PHE A 110 18.62 -1.00 13.97
CA PHE A 110 18.30 -1.60 12.68
C PHE A 110 19.07 -2.90 12.52
N MET A 111 18.38 -3.98 12.17
CA MET A 111 18.97 -5.32 12.10
C MET A 111 18.95 -5.88 10.67
N THR A 112 19.96 -6.68 10.31
CA THR A 112 20.01 -7.45 9.07
C THR A 112 20.63 -8.83 9.25
N THR A 113 20.06 -9.83 8.57
CA THR A 113 20.58 -11.20 8.48
C THR A 113 21.18 -11.52 7.10
N HIS A 114 21.25 -10.52 6.20
CA HIS A 114 21.68 -10.74 4.81
C HIS A 114 23.15 -11.18 4.69
N CYS A 115 23.97 -10.90 5.69
CA CYS A 115 25.38 -11.26 5.76
C CYS A 115 25.63 -12.57 6.54
N TRP A 116 24.61 -13.42 6.70
CA TRP A 116 24.74 -14.71 7.39
C TRP A 116 25.88 -15.56 6.78
N GLY A 117 26.79 -16.04 7.64
CA GLY A 117 27.95 -16.85 7.28
C GLY A 117 29.15 -16.07 6.74
N GLU A 118 29.06 -14.74 6.61
CA GLU A 118 30.19 -13.93 6.18
C GLU A 118 31.21 -13.71 7.29
N ARG A 119 32.46 -13.40 6.91
CA ARG A 119 33.50 -13.00 7.86
C ARG A 119 33.32 -11.52 8.22
N PRO A 120 33.32 -11.15 9.51
CA PRO A 120 33.08 -9.77 9.93
C PRO A 120 34.28 -8.84 9.74
N ALA A 121 35.48 -9.39 9.58
CA ALA A 121 36.71 -8.61 9.52
C ALA A 121 36.82 -7.82 8.21
N GLY A 122 36.95 -6.49 8.33
CA GLY A 122 37.19 -5.57 7.22
C GLY A 122 36.38 -4.28 7.34
N ASP A 123 36.37 -3.50 6.27
CA ASP A 123 35.66 -2.22 6.21
C ASP A 123 34.14 -2.42 6.06
N TRP A 124 33.40 -2.04 7.08
CA TRP A 124 31.94 -1.86 7.01
C TRP A 124 31.62 -0.45 6.59
N ILE A 125 30.61 -0.28 5.73
CA ILE A 125 30.22 1.02 5.20
C ILE A 125 28.75 1.30 5.54
N LEU A 126 28.51 2.32 6.36
CA LEU A 126 27.19 2.86 6.64
C LEU A 126 26.93 4.11 5.80
N ASP A 127 25.98 4.03 4.87
CA ASP A 127 25.52 5.11 3.99
C ASP A 127 24.16 5.61 4.48
N ILE A 128 24.10 6.88 4.89
CA ILE A 128 22.88 7.56 5.32
C ILE A 128 22.61 8.69 4.33
N ARG A 129 21.48 8.61 3.62
CA ARG A 129 21.06 9.61 2.63
C ARG A 129 19.86 10.38 3.13
N ASP A 130 19.93 11.69 2.97
CA ASP A 130 18.85 12.64 3.25
C ASP A 130 18.29 13.17 1.92
N SER A 131 17.07 12.77 1.55
CA SER A 131 16.43 13.15 0.30
C SER A 131 15.52 14.35 0.51
N PRO A 132 15.72 15.49 -0.19
CA PRO A 132 14.91 16.69 0.04
C PRO A 132 13.42 16.45 -0.29
N SER A 133 12.53 16.82 0.64
CA SER A 133 11.07 16.75 0.46
C SER A 133 10.42 18.14 0.32
N PRO A 134 9.30 18.27 -0.43
CA PRO A 134 8.62 19.56 -0.65
C PRO A 134 8.11 20.24 0.62
N ARG A 135 7.94 19.47 1.71
CA ARG A 135 7.39 19.93 2.98
C ARG A 135 8.45 20.35 4.00
N ARG A 136 9.75 20.19 3.66
CA ARG A 136 10.86 20.49 4.56
C ARG A 136 11.50 21.83 4.25
N ASN A 137 11.89 22.55 5.31
CA ASN A 137 12.82 23.66 5.19
C ASN A 137 14.23 23.12 4.86
N SER A 138 14.71 23.32 3.63
CA SER A 138 15.99 22.79 3.14
C SER A 138 17.22 23.27 3.93
N ARG A 139 17.08 24.29 4.80
CA ARG A 139 18.16 24.81 5.65
C ARG A 139 18.43 23.98 6.90
N LEU A 140 17.47 23.17 7.35
CA LEU A 140 17.62 22.29 8.51
C LEU A 140 17.95 20.88 8.02
N GLN A 141 19.22 20.50 8.13
CA GLN A 141 19.66 19.12 7.86
C GLN A 141 19.61 18.33 9.16
N GLY A 142 19.38 17.03 9.07
CA GLY A 142 19.57 16.19 10.25
C GLY A 142 21.03 16.12 10.69
N LYS A 143 21.27 15.36 11.76
CA LYS A 143 22.62 15.04 12.22
C LYS A 143 22.65 13.65 12.84
N LEU A 144 23.60 12.82 12.42
CA LEU A 144 23.98 11.61 13.15
C LEU A 144 24.77 12.03 14.40
N VAL A 145 24.26 11.68 15.57
CA VAL A 145 24.85 12.00 16.88
C VAL A 145 25.85 10.92 17.29
N GLU A 146 25.45 9.66 17.16
CA GLU A 146 26.26 8.48 17.46
C GLU A 146 25.77 7.29 16.65
N TRP A 147 26.68 6.35 16.39
CA TRP A 147 26.30 5.04 15.91
C TRP A 147 27.23 3.95 16.47
N SER A 148 26.72 2.73 16.51
CA SER A 148 27.49 1.56 16.92
C SER A 148 27.11 0.36 16.05
N LEU A 149 28.10 -0.45 15.74
CA LEU A 149 27.95 -1.70 15.00
C LEU A 149 28.05 -2.86 15.97
N VAL A 150 26.99 -3.65 16.08
CA VAL A 150 26.93 -4.84 16.92
C VAL A 150 26.85 -6.06 16.01
N LEU A 151 27.84 -6.94 16.13
CA LEU A 151 27.99 -8.13 15.29
C LEU A 151 27.70 -9.36 16.15
N TYR A 152 26.72 -10.16 15.74
CA TYR A 152 26.38 -11.41 16.39
C TYR A 152 26.83 -12.57 15.51
N GLY A 153 27.43 -13.58 16.10
CA GLY A 153 27.73 -14.81 15.39
C GLY A 153 28.65 -15.75 16.12
N THR A 154 29.30 -16.65 15.41
CA THR A 154 29.96 -17.83 15.98
C THR A 154 31.46 -17.84 15.70
N SER A 155 32.21 -18.56 16.55
CA SER A 155 33.66 -18.80 16.34
C SER A 155 33.95 -19.87 15.29
N THR A 156 32.97 -20.71 14.99
CA THR A 156 33.03 -21.80 14.00
C THR A 156 31.95 -21.62 12.95
N HIS A 157 32.17 -22.15 11.75
CA HIS A 157 31.21 -21.99 10.65
C HIS A 157 29.85 -22.63 11.04
N PRO A 158 28.71 -21.94 10.82
CA PRO A 158 27.39 -22.39 11.30
C PRO A 158 26.91 -23.69 10.65
N TYR A 159 27.52 -24.08 9.53
CA TYR A 159 27.35 -25.39 8.92
C TYR A 159 28.62 -26.21 9.10
N ILE A 160 28.51 -27.39 9.70
CA ILE A 160 29.50 -28.46 9.51
C ILE A 160 29.40 -28.81 8.03
N ARG A 161 30.38 -28.36 7.22
CA ARG A 161 30.62 -29.04 5.96
C ARG A 161 30.84 -30.49 6.34
N HIS A 162 29.98 -31.39 5.88
CA HIS A 162 30.51 -32.69 5.50
C HIS A 162 31.67 -32.37 4.56
N GLU A 163 32.89 -32.64 5.02
CA GLU A 163 34.05 -32.73 4.17
C GLU A 163 33.76 -33.82 3.13
N GLN A 164 33.09 -33.44 2.04
CA GLN A 164 33.53 -33.86 0.73
C GLN A 164 34.32 -32.69 0.15
N PRO A 165 35.63 -32.63 0.38
CA PRO A 165 36.50 -32.27 -0.71
C PRO A 165 36.40 -33.42 -1.71
N ARG A 166 35.54 -33.30 -2.73
CA ARG A 166 35.89 -33.89 -4.03
C ARG A 166 36.94 -32.97 -4.66
N SER A 167 38.12 -33.02 -4.08
CA SER A 167 39.36 -32.66 -4.77
C SER A 167 40.20 -33.92 -4.63
N ALA A 168 40.35 -34.59 -5.77
CA ALA A 168 41.05 -35.86 -5.90
C ALA A 168 42.46 -35.78 -5.28
N PRO A 169 43.01 -36.91 -4.80
CA PRO A 169 44.42 -36.99 -4.49
C PRO A 169 45.22 -36.65 -5.75
N LEU A 170 46.23 -35.79 -5.62
CA LEU A 170 47.32 -35.73 -6.59
C LEU A 170 48.10 -37.04 -6.46
N LEU A 171 48.09 -37.86 -7.50
CA LEU A 171 49.02 -38.96 -7.73
C LEU A 171 49.34 -39.05 -9.23
N PRO A 172 50.51 -39.60 -9.58
CA PRO A 172 51.45 -39.00 -10.53
C PRO A 172 51.03 -39.21 -11.98
N GLU A 173 51.65 -38.39 -12.83
CA GLU A 173 51.74 -38.60 -14.27
C GLU A 173 52.11 -40.06 -14.56
N ASP A 174 51.19 -40.79 -15.19
CA ASP A 174 51.59 -41.86 -16.08
C ASP A 174 50.65 -41.90 -17.29
N ASP A 175 51.29 -41.85 -18.44
CA ASP A 175 50.75 -41.80 -19.78
C ASP A 175 50.45 -43.22 -20.23
N THR A 176 49.20 -43.68 -20.13
CA THR A 176 48.69 -44.76 -20.98
C THR A 176 47.17 -44.69 -21.09
N THR A 177 46.67 -44.78 -22.32
CA THR A 177 45.25 -44.89 -22.69
C THR A 177 44.68 -46.21 -22.19
N GLU A 178 43.93 -46.21 -21.08
CA GLU A 178 43.11 -47.35 -20.66
C GLU A 178 41.62 -47.02 -20.82
N GLU A 179 40.91 -47.85 -21.58
CA GLU A 179 39.44 -47.82 -21.67
C GLU A 179 38.84 -48.07 -20.27
N TYR A 180 38.03 -47.11 -19.80
CA TYR A 180 37.36 -47.21 -18.51
C TYR A 180 36.45 -48.44 -18.46
N ASN A 181 36.80 -49.42 -17.64
CA ASN A 181 36.11 -50.71 -17.53
C ASN A 181 35.12 -50.78 -16.33
N GLY A 182 34.72 -49.62 -15.79
CA GLY A 182 33.78 -49.52 -14.67
C GLY A 182 32.32 -49.37 -15.12
N SER A 183 31.38 -49.42 -14.19
CA SER A 183 29.96 -49.22 -14.52
C SER A 183 29.68 -47.77 -14.90
N CYS A 184 28.95 -47.58 -16.01
CA CYS A 184 28.50 -46.28 -16.47
C CYS A 184 27.28 -45.77 -15.70
N ASP A 185 27.04 -44.46 -15.78
CA ASP A 185 25.79 -43.86 -15.31
C ASP A 185 24.60 -44.45 -16.11
N PRO A 186 23.44 -44.74 -15.48
CA PRO A 186 22.27 -45.29 -16.16
C PRO A 186 21.73 -44.43 -17.31
N GLU A 187 22.05 -43.13 -17.36
CA GLU A 187 21.65 -42.22 -18.43
C GLU A 187 22.63 -42.19 -19.61
N CYS A 188 23.72 -42.95 -19.56
CA CYS A 188 24.58 -43.19 -20.72
C CYS A 188 23.93 -44.17 -21.69
N SER A 189 24.16 -43.98 -22.99
CA SER A 189 23.71 -44.91 -24.03
C SER A 189 24.61 -46.15 -24.13
N GLU A 190 24.31 -47.02 -25.10
CA GLU A 190 25.14 -48.18 -25.45
C GLU A 190 26.53 -47.80 -26.01
N ASP A 191 26.78 -46.52 -26.32
CA ASP A 191 28.07 -46.02 -26.83
C ASP A 191 29.16 -45.96 -25.73
N GLY A 192 28.82 -46.26 -24.48
CA GLY A 192 29.75 -46.31 -23.36
C GLY A 192 29.98 -44.97 -22.63
N CYS A 193 30.91 -44.98 -21.68
CA CYS A 193 31.25 -43.83 -20.86
C CYS A 193 32.75 -43.78 -20.57
N GLU A 194 33.25 -42.56 -20.34
CA GLU A 194 34.61 -42.27 -19.91
C GLU A 194 34.75 -42.29 -18.37
N GLY A 195 33.65 -42.54 -17.65
CA GLY A 195 33.61 -42.59 -16.19
C GLY A 195 32.19 -42.79 -15.64
N PRO A 196 32.04 -42.95 -14.31
CA PRO A 196 30.76 -43.34 -13.68
C PRO A 196 29.74 -42.20 -13.58
N GLY A 197 30.10 -40.95 -13.86
CA GLY A 197 29.22 -39.80 -13.69
C GLY A 197 28.37 -39.49 -14.94
N PRO A 198 27.20 -38.83 -14.78
CA PRO A 198 26.28 -38.51 -15.89
C PRO A 198 26.81 -37.46 -16.87
N HIS A 199 27.98 -36.87 -16.59
CA HIS A 199 28.66 -35.92 -17.47
C HIS A 199 29.81 -36.56 -18.27
N GLN A 200 30.09 -37.84 -18.02
CA GLN A 200 31.17 -38.61 -18.63
C GLN A 200 30.64 -39.63 -19.66
N CYS A 201 29.35 -39.58 -20.01
CA CYS A 201 28.79 -40.42 -21.07
C CYS A 201 29.30 -39.98 -22.45
N VAL A 202 29.58 -40.94 -23.33
CA VAL A 202 29.91 -40.70 -24.75
C VAL A 202 28.68 -40.23 -25.52
N SER A 203 27.51 -40.78 -25.23
CA SER A 203 26.23 -40.19 -25.64
C SER A 203 25.13 -40.47 -24.60
N CYS A 204 24.10 -39.63 -24.59
CA CYS A 204 23.02 -39.72 -23.59
C CYS A 204 21.86 -40.54 -24.13
N LEU A 205 21.30 -41.39 -23.27
CA LEU A 205 20.13 -42.20 -23.57
C LEU A 205 18.92 -41.31 -23.91
N HIS A 206 18.56 -40.41 -22.99
CA HIS A 206 17.40 -39.52 -23.07
C HIS A 206 17.75 -38.10 -23.50
N PHE A 207 18.04 -37.20 -22.54
CA PHE A 207 18.33 -35.79 -22.79
C PHE A 207 19.74 -35.42 -22.35
N PHE A 208 20.31 -34.40 -22.99
CA PHE A 208 21.51 -33.73 -22.51
C PHE A 208 21.27 -32.25 -22.24
N LEU A 209 21.84 -31.76 -21.15
CA LEU A 209 21.92 -30.34 -20.82
C LEU A 209 23.36 -29.87 -21.05
N LYS A 210 23.53 -28.81 -21.86
CA LYS A 210 24.85 -28.22 -22.15
C LYS A 210 25.09 -26.97 -21.32
N PHE A 211 26.18 -26.93 -20.58
CA PHE A 211 26.61 -25.79 -19.78
C PHE A 211 27.53 -24.84 -20.58
N LYS A 212 27.74 -23.62 -20.06
CA LYS A 212 28.56 -22.58 -20.72
C LYS A 212 30.03 -22.97 -20.90
N ASN A 213 30.55 -23.85 -20.05
CA ASN A 213 31.89 -24.45 -20.11
C ASN A 213 31.99 -25.61 -21.12
N ASN A 214 31.01 -25.76 -22.02
CA ASN A 214 30.88 -26.88 -22.97
C ASN A 214 30.70 -28.28 -22.35
N THR A 215 30.56 -28.42 -21.02
CA THR A 215 30.24 -29.72 -20.44
C THR A 215 28.79 -30.10 -20.74
N ARG A 216 28.55 -31.38 -20.96
CA ARG A 216 27.23 -31.97 -21.14
C ARG A 216 26.91 -32.87 -19.96
N THR A 217 25.65 -32.92 -19.56
CA THR A 217 25.17 -33.85 -18.53
C THR A 217 23.92 -34.55 -19.04
N CYS A 218 23.92 -35.88 -18.98
CA CYS A 218 22.80 -36.72 -19.36
C CYS A 218 21.74 -36.73 -18.25
N LEU A 219 20.48 -36.65 -18.65
CA LEU A 219 19.32 -36.55 -17.77
C LEU A 219 18.15 -37.35 -18.35
N SER A 220 17.43 -38.08 -17.49
CA SER A 220 16.19 -38.78 -17.86
C SER A 220 15.08 -37.81 -18.26
N LYS A 221 15.02 -36.64 -17.62
CA LYS A 221 14.06 -35.58 -17.90
C LYS A 221 14.71 -34.21 -17.76
N CYS A 222 14.30 -33.26 -18.60
CA CYS A 222 14.77 -31.89 -18.48
C CYS A 222 14.34 -31.26 -17.14
N PRO A 223 15.25 -30.54 -16.46
CA PRO A 223 14.98 -29.92 -15.18
C PRO A 223 14.00 -28.75 -15.33
N SER A 224 13.42 -28.30 -14.23
CA SER A 224 12.51 -27.14 -14.23
C SER A 224 13.16 -25.91 -14.88
N GLY A 225 12.40 -25.20 -15.70
CA GLY A 225 12.90 -24.10 -16.53
C GLY A 225 13.51 -24.54 -17.86
N TYR A 226 13.48 -25.83 -18.19
CA TYR A 226 13.91 -26.38 -19.48
C TYR A 226 12.84 -27.30 -20.07
N TRP A 227 12.81 -27.38 -21.40
CA TRP A 227 11.98 -28.29 -22.17
C TRP A 227 12.86 -29.14 -23.10
N GLY A 228 12.39 -30.32 -23.46
CA GLY A 228 13.12 -31.25 -24.32
C GLY A 228 12.86 -30.99 -25.79
N ASP A 229 13.90 -30.63 -26.55
CA ASP A 229 13.88 -30.50 -28.00
C ASP A 229 14.89 -31.47 -28.63
N LYS A 230 14.42 -32.52 -29.32
CA LYS A 230 15.29 -33.49 -30.03
C LYS A 230 16.48 -33.96 -29.17
N LYS A 231 16.21 -34.50 -27.97
CA LYS A 231 17.19 -34.94 -26.94
C LYS A 231 18.04 -33.84 -26.30
N ARG A 232 17.79 -32.55 -26.57
CA ARG A 232 18.48 -31.43 -25.91
C ARG A 232 17.54 -30.69 -24.97
N CYS A 233 17.97 -30.41 -23.75
CA CYS A 233 17.24 -29.51 -22.88
C CYS A 233 17.48 -28.05 -23.28
N LYS A 234 16.43 -27.37 -23.76
CA LYS A 234 16.43 -25.95 -24.10
C LYS A 234 15.71 -25.15 -23.03
N LYS A 235 16.17 -23.93 -22.78
CA LYS A 235 15.61 -23.08 -21.73
C LYS A 235 14.21 -22.59 -22.10
N CYS A 236 13.31 -22.56 -21.12
CA CYS A 236 12.01 -21.90 -21.22
C CYS A 236 12.19 -20.37 -21.29
N TYR A 237 11.12 -19.68 -21.71
CA TYR A 237 11.07 -18.23 -21.61
C TYR A 237 11.27 -17.74 -20.17
N SER A 238 11.78 -16.52 -19.99
CA SER A 238 12.28 -16.03 -18.70
C SER A 238 11.22 -15.99 -17.59
N SER A 239 9.93 -15.77 -17.92
CA SER A 239 8.82 -15.75 -16.95
C SER A 239 8.27 -17.14 -16.61
N CYS A 240 8.69 -18.18 -17.31
CA CYS A 240 8.07 -19.50 -17.26
C CYS A 240 8.88 -20.50 -16.43
N LYS A 241 8.19 -21.20 -15.54
CA LYS A 241 8.75 -22.28 -14.70
C LYS A 241 8.76 -23.60 -15.45
N SER A 242 7.71 -23.87 -16.21
CA SER A 242 7.59 -25.01 -17.11
C SER A 242 7.02 -24.55 -18.45
N CYS A 243 7.45 -25.18 -19.53
CA CYS A 243 7.06 -24.79 -20.89
C CYS A 243 7.06 -25.99 -21.84
N LEU A 244 6.32 -25.85 -22.95
CA LEU A 244 6.36 -26.75 -24.10
C LEU A 244 7.35 -26.27 -25.17
N GLY A 245 7.83 -25.03 -25.06
CA GLY A 245 8.76 -24.42 -25.99
C GLY A 245 9.44 -23.17 -25.45
N SER A 246 10.32 -22.55 -26.25
CA SER A 246 11.13 -21.41 -25.80
C SER A 246 10.41 -20.05 -25.89
N ARG A 247 9.24 -19.99 -26.54
CA ARG A 247 8.48 -18.73 -26.69
C ARG A 247 7.70 -18.39 -25.42
N SER A 248 7.35 -17.12 -25.26
CA SER A 248 6.62 -16.60 -24.09
C SER A 248 5.17 -17.10 -23.99
N ASP A 249 4.59 -17.57 -25.09
CA ASP A 249 3.23 -18.10 -25.24
C ASP A 249 3.15 -19.63 -25.20
N GLN A 250 4.22 -20.29 -24.74
CA GLN A 250 4.33 -21.75 -24.68
C GLN A 250 4.54 -22.23 -23.24
N CYS A 251 4.01 -21.48 -22.28
CA CYS A 251 4.25 -21.70 -20.87
C CYS A 251 3.11 -22.49 -20.24
N THR A 252 3.46 -23.47 -19.41
CA THR A 252 2.51 -24.35 -18.72
C THR A 252 2.47 -24.12 -17.22
N ALA A 253 3.52 -23.49 -16.67
CA ALA A 253 3.55 -23.03 -15.29
C ALA A 253 4.45 -21.79 -15.20
N CYS A 254 4.07 -20.87 -14.31
CA CYS A 254 4.76 -19.60 -14.16
C CYS A 254 5.73 -19.59 -12.99
N LYS A 255 6.75 -18.73 -13.06
CA LYS A 255 7.63 -18.48 -11.91
C LYS A 255 6.86 -17.70 -10.85
N SER A 256 7.33 -17.78 -9.60
CA SER A 256 6.76 -17.01 -8.49
C SER A 256 6.70 -15.52 -8.83
N GLY A 257 5.55 -14.89 -8.56
CA GLY A 257 5.28 -13.49 -8.92
C GLY A 257 4.71 -13.28 -10.33
N TYR A 258 4.55 -14.35 -11.12
CA TYR A 258 3.85 -14.33 -12.39
C TYR A 258 2.58 -15.17 -12.32
N HIS A 259 1.60 -14.82 -13.14
CA HIS A 259 0.29 -15.43 -13.26
C HIS A 259 0.13 -16.01 -14.65
N LEU A 260 -0.36 -17.25 -14.73
CA LEU A 260 -0.61 -17.90 -16.02
C LEU A 260 -1.89 -17.34 -16.63
N ASN A 261 -1.84 -16.93 -17.89
CA ASN A 261 -3.02 -16.74 -18.72
C ASN A 261 -3.29 -18.04 -19.45
N GLU A 262 -4.39 -18.73 -19.12
CA GLU A 262 -4.71 -20.05 -19.68
C GLU A 262 -5.06 -20.01 -21.18
N GLU A 263 -5.56 -18.89 -21.70
CA GLU A 263 -5.88 -18.74 -23.13
C GLU A 263 -4.62 -18.45 -23.96
N LYS A 264 -3.76 -17.54 -23.47
CA LYS A 264 -2.55 -17.11 -24.18
C LYS A 264 -1.33 -17.99 -23.87
N ASN A 265 -1.42 -18.88 -22.88
CA ASN A 265 -0.32 -19.70 -22.37
C ASN A 265 0.96 -18.89 -22.06
N ASN A 266 0.80 -17.66 -21.56
CA ASN A 266 1.88 -16.78 -21.18
C ASN A 266 1.84 -16.44 -19.70
N CYS A 267 2.99 -16.02 -19.16
CA CYS A 267 3.15 -15.66 -17.77
C CYS A 267 3.32 -14.14 -17.64
N VAL A 268 2.38 -13.49 -16.96
CA VAL A 268 2.32 -12.02 -16.80
C VAL A 268 2.34 -11.63 -15.31
N THR A 269 2.80 -10.42 -14.98
CA THR A 269 2.83 -9.95 -13.58
C THR A 269 1.48 -9.39 -13.13
N ASN A 270 0.78 -8.71 -14.04
CA ASN A 270 -0.58 -8.22 -13.85
C ASN A 270 -1.44 -8.77 -14.99
N CYS A 271 -2.70 -9.09 -14.70
CA CYS A 271 -3.64 -9.46 -15.76
C CYS A 271 -3.93 -8.24 -16.63
N GLU A 272 -3.90 -8.44 -17.95
CA GLU A 272 -4.24 -7.43 -18.94
C GLU A 272 -5.73 -7.07 -18.88
N ASP A 273 -6.10 -5.93 -19.46
CA ASP A 273 -7.51 -5.56 -19.62
C ASP A 273 -8.29 -6.70 -20.31
N GLY A 274 -9.50 -6.94 -19.83
CA GLY A 274 -10.34 -8.08 -20.17
C GLY A 274 -10.07 -9.34 -19.35
N TYR A 275 -9.11 -9.32 -18.41
CA TYR A 275 -8.82 -10.43 -17.50
C TYR A 275 -8.76 -9.96 -16.03
N TYR A 276 -9.16 -10.85 -15.11
CA TYR A 276 -9.04 -10.65 -13.67
C TYR A 276 -8.15 -11.71 -13.03
N LEU A 277 -7.54 -11.36 -11.90
CA LEU A 277 -6.74 -12.28 -11.11
C LEU A 277 -7.65 -13.21 -10.32
N TYR A 278 -7.65 -14.48 -10.68
CA TYR A 278 -8.35 -15.52 -9.95
C TYR A 278 -7.40 -16.24 -8.98
N HIS A 279 -7.75 -16.21 -7.70
CA HIS A 279 -7.03 -16.91 -6.65
C HIS A 279 -7.43 -18.39 -6.60
N GLY A 280 -6.70 -19.21 -7.35
CA GLY A 280 -6.87 -20.66 -7.35
C GLY A 280 -6.29 -21.33 -6.11
N LYS A 281 -6.68 -22.60 -5.87
CA LYS A 281 -6.21 -23.38 -4.70
C LYS A 281 -4.71 -23.69 -4.71
N LYS A 282 -4.05 -23.63 -5.87
CA LYS A 282 -2.63 -23.99 -6.05
C LYS A 282 -1.79 -22.82 -6.58
N GLU A 283 -2.32 -22.09 -7.56
CA GLU A 283 -1.65 -20.94 -8.17
C GLU A 283 -2.67 -19.87 -8.55
N ASN A 284 -2.22 -18.61 -8.62
CA ASN A 284 -3.02 -17.48 -9.11
C ASN A 284 -3.00 -17.46 -10.65
N VAL A 285 -4.16 -17.30 -11.27
CA VAL A 285 -4.35 -17.44 -12.72
C VAL A 285 -5.13 -16.24 -13.25
N CYS A 286 -4.79 -15.74 -14.43
CA CYS A 286 -5.56 -14.69 -15.10
C CYS A 286 -6.71 -15.33 -15.90
N ARG A 287 -7.95 -14.96 -15.58
CA ARG A 287 -9.16 -15.44 -16.26
C ARG A 287 -9.88 -14.31 -16.96
N LYS A 288 -10.46 -14.60 -18.12
CA LYS A 288 -11.18 -13.61 -18.92
C LYS A 288 -12.45 -13.14 -18.20
N CYS A 289 -12.77 -11.84 -18.28
CA CYS A 289 -14.04 -11.29 -17.86
C CYS A 289 -15.17 -11.96 -18.65
N SER A 290 -16.24 -12.42 -17.98
CA SER A 290 -17.39 -13.04 -18.66
C SER A 290 -18.47 -12.02 -19.04
N ILE A 291 -18.32 -10.76 -18.62
CA ILE A 291 -19.26 -9.68 -18.88
C ILE A 291 -18.92 -9.04 -20.23
N GLU A 292 -19.93 -8.89 -21.08
CA GLU A 292 -19.77 -8.26 -22.39
C GLU A 292 -19.39 -6.78 -22.26
N ASN A 293 -18.53 -6.30 -23.15
CA ASN A 293 -18.01 -4.92 -23.16
C ASN A 293 -17.31 -4.49 -21.86
N CYS A 294 -16.86 -5.44 -21.02
CA CYS A 294 -16.12 -5.12 -19.81
C CYS A 294 -14.61 -5.08 -20.09
N MET A 295 -13.99 -3.92 -19.83
CA MET A 295 -12.54 -3.72 -19.93
C MET A 295 -11.80 -4.14 -18.66
N LYS A 296 -12.29 -3.79 -17.47
CA LYS A 296 -11.68 -4.23 -16.21
C LYS A 296 -12.71 -4.86 -15.31
N CYS A 297 -12.40 -6.05 -14.81
CA CYS A 297 -13.26 -6.78 -13.89
C CYS A 297 -12.49 -7.28 -12.67
N THR A 298 -13.19 -7.45 -11.56
CA THR A 298 -12.64 -8.08 -10.33
C THR A 298 -13.03 -9.54 -10.20
N SER A 299 -14.08 -9.95 -10.92
CA SER A 299 -14.54 -11.34 -11.00
C SER A 299 -15.23 -11.58 -12.34
N ALA A 300 -15.65 -12.83 -12.58
CA ALA A 300 -16.43 -13.17 -13.78
C ALA A 300 -17.74 -12.36 -13.92
N SER A 301 -18.29 -11.81 -12.83
CA SER A 301 -19.60 -11.13 -12.80
C SER A 301 -19.58 -9.69 -12.31
N ILE A 302 -18.40 -9.14 -11.99
CA ILE A 302 -18.25 -7.76 -11.51
C ILE A 302 -17.32 -6.98 -12.44
N CYS A 303 -17.91 -6.08 -13.23
CA CYS A 303 -17.19 -5.12 -14.04
C CYS A 303 -16.93 -3.83 -13.25
N THR A 304 -15.80 -3.20 -13.52
CA THR A 304 -15.36 -1.94 -12.91
C THR A 304 -15.04 -0.86 -13.93
N GLU A 305 -14.78 -1.24 -15.18
CA GLU A 305 -14.52 -0.30 -16.27
C GLU A 305 -14.99 -0.92 -17.58
N CYS A 306 -15.67 -0.13 -18.39
CA CYS A 306 -16.35 -0.58 -19.60
C CYS A 306 -15.57 -0.16 -20.85
N SER A 307 -15.75 -0.91 -21.93
CA SER A 307 -15.19 -0.58 -23.24
C SER A 307 -15.78 0.72 -23.79
N ASP A 308 -15.04 1.38 -24.68
CA ASP A 308 -15.48 2.61 -25.34
C ASP A 308 -16.90 2.46 -25.93
N GLY A 309 -17.75 3.46 -25.67
CA GLY A 309 -19.16 3.46 -26.08
C GLY A 309 -20.12 2.77 -25.10
N THR A 310 -19.62 2.30 -23.95
CA THR A 310 -20.45 1.75 -22.87
C THR A 310 -20.16 2.40 -21.52
N SER A 311 -21.17 2.52 -20.68
CA SER A 311 -21.12 3.11 -19.34
C SER A 311 -21.32 2.03 -18.28
N LEU A 312 -20.61 2.15 -17.16
CA LEU A 312 -20.77 1.25 -16.02
C LEU A 312 -22.08 1.56 -15.29
N VAL A 313 -23.03 0.62 -15.32
CA VAL A 313 -24.29 0.69 -14.58
C VAL A 313 -24.33 -0.48 -13.60
N GLY A 314 -24.15 -0.18 -12.32
CA GLY A 314 -23.92 -1.20 -11.29
C GLY A 314 -22.61 -1.97 -11.55
N ASN A 315 -22.72 -3.27 -11.81
CA ASN A 315 -21.57 -4.16 -12.06
C ASN A 315 -21.47 -4.62 -13.53
N ARG A 316 -22.22 -4.00 -14.44
CA ARG A 316 -22.30 -4.37 -15.86
C ARG A 316 -22.10 -3.15 -16.75
N CYS A 317 -21.69 -3.43 -17.99
CA CYS A 317 -21.53 -2.41 -19.01
C CYS A 317 -22.76 -2.34 -19.88
N GLN A 318 -23.31 -1.14 -20.02
CA GLN A 318 -24.50 -0.86 -20.79
C GLN A 318 -24.17 0.17 -21.86
N LYS A 319 -24.82 0.12 -23.02
CA LYS A 319 -24.57 1.07 -24.11
C LYS A 319 -24.77 2.51 -23.63
N SER A 320 -23.78 3.37 -23.89
CA SER A 320 -23.89 4.80 -23.56
C SER A 320 -24.79 5.48 -24.59
N CYS A 321 -25.76 6.27 -24.11
CA CYS A 321 -26.60 7.10 -24.95
C CYS A 321 -26.06 8.54 -25.00
N GLU A 322 -26.46 9.28 -26.03
CA GLU A 322 -26.20 10.72 -26.13
C GLU A 322 -26.78 11.47 -24.92
N VAL A 323 -26.20 12.63 -24.60
CA VAL A 323 -26.64 13.49 -23.48
C VAL A 323 -28.14 13.79 -23.62
N GLY A 324 -28.90 13.61 -22.54
CA GLY A 324 -30.35 13.78 -22.52
C GLY A 324 -31.16 12.53 -22.88
N ARG A 325 -30.51 11.38 -23.11
CA ARG A 325 -31.17 10.07 -23.28
C ARG A 325 -30.62 9.06 -22.27
N TYR A 326 -31.43 8.05 -21.94
CA TYR A 326 -31.04 6.87 -21.17
C TYR A 326 -31.31 5.61 -21.97
N TYR A 327 -30.56 4.53 -21.72
CA TYR A 327 -30.82 3.26 -22.38
C TYR A 327 -31.92 2.49 -21.65
N SER A 328 -32.96 2.12 -22.40
CA SER A 328 -34.10 1.35 -21.92
C SER A 328 -33.90 -0.12 -22.28
N GLU A 329 -33.61 -0.99 -21.29
CA GLU A 329 -33.51 -2.44 -21.54
C GLU A 329 -34.77 -3.05 -22.19
N PRO A 330 -36.01 -2.66 -21.80
CA PRO A 330 -37.22 -3.18 -22.45
C PRO A 330 -37.30 -2.91 -23.96
N GLU A 331 -36.74 -1.79 -24.42
CA GLU A 331 -36.84 -1.33 -25.82
C GLU A 331 -35.53 -1.53 -26.61
N ASP A 332 -34.44 -1.94 -25.93
CA ASP A 332 -33.06 -2.00 -26.46
C ASP A 332 -32.64 -0.71 -27.22
N SER A 333 -33.15 0.45 -26.76
CA SER A 333 -33.00 1.74 -27.42
C SER A 333 -32.67 2.86 -26.42
N CYS A 334 -32.14 3.98 -26.96
CA CYS A 334 -31.89 5.20 -26.19
C CYS A 334 -33.15 6.08 -26.17
N GLU A 335 -33.85 6.10 -25.05
CA GLU A 335 -35.07 6.88 -24.82
C GLU A 335 -34.77 8.24 -24.18
N PRO A 336 -35.55 9.28 -24.46
CA PRO A 336 -35.32 10.61 -23.91
C PRO A 336 -35.54 10.67 -22.39
N CYS A 337 -34.72 11.48 -21.72
CA CYS A 337 -34.93 11.85 -20.32
C CYS A 337 -36.19 12.69 -20.14
N HIS A 338 -36.66 12.81 -18.89
CA HIS A 338 -37.70 13.77 -18.56
C HIS A 338 -37.24 15.21 -18.90
N PRO A 339 -38.10 16.10 -19.44
CA PRO A 339 -37.69 17.46 -19.87
C PRO A 339 -37.03 18.34 -18.80
N ALA A 340 -37.31 18.08 -17.52
CA ALA A 340 -36.67 18.77 -16.39
C ALA A 340 -35.19 18.38 -16.18
N CYS A 341 -34.68 17.39 -16.92
CA CYS A 341 -33.39 16.75 -16.66
C CYS A 341 -32.49 16.82 -17.90
N ALA A 342 -31.31 17.39 -17.73
CA ALA A 342 -30.28 17.42 -18.75
C ALA A 342 -29.65 16.03 -18.96
N THR A 343 -29.52 15.25 -17.88
CA THR A 343 -29.08 13.84 -17.93
C THR A 343 -29.82 13.02 -16.90
N CYS A 344 -30.12 11.76 -17.21
CA CYS A 344 -30.83 10.84 -16.34
C CYS A 344 -30.23 9.43 -16.41
N ALA A 345 -30.45 8.64 -15.35
CA ALA A 345 -30.06 7.23 -15.29
C ALA A 345 -31.19 6.29 -15.76
N ALA A 346 -32.44 6.73 -15.69
CA ALA A 346 -33.63 5.98 -16.07
C ALA A 346 -34.80 6.93 -16.37
N ALA A 347 -35.96 6.36 -16.71
CA ALA A 347 -37.21 7.10 -16.86
C ALA A 347 -37.61 7.84 -15.57
N GLY A 348 -38.31 8.97 -15.72
CA GLY A 348 -38.94 9.71 -14.63
C GLY A 348 -38.09 10.85 -14.04
N LEU A 349 -38.71 11.60 -13.12
CA LEU A 349 -38.18 12.82 -12.49
C LEU A 349 -37.17 12.57 -11.35
N GLU A 350 -37.20 11.38 -10.74
CA GLU A 350 -36.37 10.99 -9.59
C GLU A 350 -35.03 10.36 -10.02
N SER A 351 -34.86 10.12 -11.32
CA SER A 351 -33.70 9.43 -11.90
C SER A 351 -32.71 10.41 -12.53
N CYS A 352 -32.75 11.68 -12.12
CA CYS A 352 -32.03 12.75 -12.79
C CYS A 352 -30.66 12.99 -12.19
N ASN A 353 -29.62 12.85 -13.01
CA ASN A 353 -28.24 13.09 -12.61
C ASN A 353 -27.89 14.57 -12.69
N ARG A 354 -28.46 15.29 -13.67
CA ARG A 354 -28.33 16.74 -13.83
C ARG A 354 -29.65 17.33 -14.31
N CYS A 355 -29.98 18.50 -13.80
CA CYS A 355 -31.18 19.23 -14.15
C CYS A 355 -30.95 20.07 -15.40
N ALA A 356 -32.02 20.24 -16.18
CA ALA A 356 -32.04 21.16 -17.30
C ALA A 356 -31.88 22.62 -16.80
N GLU A 357 -31.53 23.51 -17.71
CA GLU A 357 -31.42 24.94 -17.40
C GLU A 357 -32.71 25.48 -16.79
N GLY A 358 -32.60 26.27 -15.72
CA GLY A 358 -33.75 26.80 -14.97
C GLY A 358 -34.32 25.86 -13.90
N TYR A 359 -33.83 24.62 -13.78
CA TYR A 359 -34.22 23.69 -12.71
C TYR A 359 -33.12 23.54 -11.65
N LEU A 360 -33.53 23.30 -10.41
CA LEU A 360 -32.65 23.09 -9.26
C LEU A 360 -32.69 21.64 -8.79
N MET A 361 -31.54 21.13 -8.34
CA MET A 361 -31.45 19.79 -7.76
C MET A 361 -31.89 19.80 -6.29
N GLU A 362 -32.89 19.00 -5.94
CA GLU A 362 -33.41 18.78 -4.59
C GLU A 362 -33.52 17.27 -4.35
N ASN A 363 -32.66 16.69 -3.52
CA ASN A 363 -32.68 15.26 -3.15
C ASN A 363 -32.81 14.28 -4.34
N TRP A 364 -32.02 14.47 -5.42
CA TRP A 364 -32.04 13.69 -6.67
C TRP A 364 -33.21 13.96 -7.63
N ARG A 365 -34.03 14.97 -7.32
CA ARG A 365 -35.11 15.44 -8.19
C ARG A 365 -34.82 16.84 -8.71
N CYS A 366 -35.23 17.09 -9.95
CA CYS A 366 -35.19 18.42 -10.55
C CYS A 366 -36.51 19.17 -10.32
N VAL A 367 -36.42 20.30 -9.61
CA VAL A 367 -37.57 21.15 -9.25
C VAL A 367 -37.40 22.56 -9.83
N SER A 368 -38.50 23.23 -10.21
CA SER A 368 -38.46 24.60 -10.73
C SER A 368 -38.23 25.66 -9.64
N SER A 369 -38.52 25.30 -8.39
CA SER A 369 -38.34 26.13 -7.20
C SER A 369 -38.13 25.23 -5.99
N CYS A 370 -37.27 25.63 -5.06
CA CYS A 370 -37.04 24.86 -3.84
C CYS A 370 -38.30 24.75 -2.99
N SER A 371 -38.52 23.58 -2.39
CA SER A 371 -39.62 23.35 -1.46
C SER A 371 -39.44 24.13 -0.15
N GLN A 372 -40.49 24.26 0.66
CA GLN A 372 -40.39 24.89 1.97
C GLN A 372 -39.31 24.23 2.83
N GLY A 373 -38.56 25.03 3.57
CA GLY A 373 -37.39 24.57 4.32
C GLY A 373 -36.12 24.39 3.48
N PHE A 374 -36.12 24.80 2.21
CA PHE A 374 -34.93 24.84 1.36
C PHE A 374 -34.74 26.24 0.73
N TYR A 375 -33.49 26.63 0.51
CA TYR A 375 -33.12 27.85 -0.21
C TYR A 375 -32.28 27.50 -1.45
N ALA A 376 -32.42 28.33 -2.49
CA ALA A 376 -31.72 28.15 -3.74
C ALA A 376 -30.26 28.63 -3.63
N VAL A 377 -29.32 27.78 -4.04
CA VAL A 377 -27.91 28.15 -4.21
C VAL A 377 -27.58 28.13 -5.70
N GLN A 378 -27.34 29.31 -6.26
CA GLN A 378 -26.76 29.49 -7.59
C GLN A 378 -25.24 29.54 -7.44
N LEU A 379 -24.52 28.71 -8.20
CA LEU A 379 -23.06 28.65 -8.11
C LEU A 379 -22.40 29.79 -8.90
N ASN A 380 -21.39 30.41 -8.29
CA ASN A 380 -20.41 31.28 -8.93
C ASN A 380 -19.29 30.45 -9.58
N SER A 381 -18.68 31.01 -10.63
CA SER A 381 -17.85 30.37 -11.66
C SER A 381 -16.56 29.63 -11.25
N ASP A 382 -16.32 29.35 -9.96
CA ASP A 382 -14.98 28.96 -9.46
C ASP A 382 -14.91 27.61 -8.73
N SER A 383 -15.91 26.74 -8.91
CA SER A 383 -15.86 25.35 -8.40
C SER A 383 -16.34 24.36 -9.46
N THR A 384 -15.74 23.17 -9.48
CA THR A 384 -15.93 22.08 -10.46
C THR A 384 -17.33 21.45 -10.52
N ASP A 385 -18.31 22.02 -9.81
CA ASP A 385 -19.68 21.55 -9.78
C ASP A 385 -20.58 22.57 -10.48
N THR A 386 -21.34 22.14 -11.50
CA THR A 386 -21.93 23.04 -12.51
C THR A 386 -23.45 23.23 -12.35
N GLN A 387 -24.02 22.99 -11.17
CA GLN A 387 -25.47 22.90 -11.03
C GLN A 387 -26.04 23.62 -9.80
N SER A 388 -27.11 24.41 -10.02
CA SER A 388 -27.89 25.04 -8.97
C SER A 388 -28.59 23.99 -8.09
N THR A 389 -28.45 24.10 -6.78
CA THR A 389 -28.94 23.12 -5.79
C THR A 389 -29.83 23.78 -4.75
N CYS A 390 -30.83 23.04 -4.27
CA CYS A 390 -31.64 23.42 -3.12
C CYS A 390 -30.98 22.90 -1.85
N LYS A 391 -30.57 23.79 -0.95
CA LYS A 391 -29.98 23.43 0.35
C LYS A 391 -30.99 23.65 1.46
N ARG A 392 -30.96 22.77 2.47
CA ARG A 392 -31.88 22.84 3.60
C ARG A 392 -31.56 24.04 4.50
N CYS A 393 -32.61 24.69 5.00
CA CYS A 393 -32.53 25.72 6.02
C CYS A 393 -32.06 25.15 7.37
N ASP A 394 -31.72 26.06 8.30
CA ASP A 394 -31.54 25.68 9.71
C ASP A 394 -32.84 25.08 10.27
N ALA A 395 -32.73 24.13 11.21
CA ALA A 395 -33.87 23.40 11.76
C ALA A 395 -34.88 24.31 12.49
N SER A 396 -34.47 25.51 12.91
CA SER A 396 -35.34 26.51 13.51
C SER A 396 -36.16 27.31 12.50
N CYS A 397 -35.80 27.29 11.21
CA CYS A 397 -36.52 28.01 10.16
C CYS A 397 -37.51 27.08 9.43
N LEU A 398 -38.75 27.54 9.23
CA LEU A 398 -39.69 26.97 8.26
C LEU A 398 -39.37 27.41 6.83
N ALA A 399 -38.88 28.64 6.66
CA ALA A 399 -38.35 29.16 5.40
C ALA A 399 -37.11 30.04 5.65
N CYS A 400 -36.17 30.07 4.71
CA CYS A 400 -34.95 30.85 4.82
C CYS A 400 -34.49 31.40 3.46
N VAL A 401 -33.70 32.46 3.50
CA VAL A 401 -33.12 33.10 2.31
C VAL A 401 -31.65 32.71 2.07
N GLY A 402 -31.04 31.98 3.01
CA GLY A 402 -29.62 31.66 2.99
C GLY A 402 -29.21 30.64 4.06
N PRO A 403 -27.91 30.32 4.16
CA PRO A 403 -27.38 29.39 5.15
C PRO A 403 -27.46 29.92 6.58
N GLY A 404 -27.51 29.02 7.55
CA GLY A 404 -27.38 29.38 8.97
C GLY A 404 -28.67 29.88 9.62
N LYS A 405 -28.58 30.16 10.92
CA LYS A 405 -29.71 30.51 11.77
C LYS A 405 -30.15 31.98 11.65
N GLU A 406 -29.30 32.85 11.12
CA GLU A 406 -29.60 34.29 10.93
C GLU A 406 -30.33 34.63 9.62
N ASN A 407 -30.62 33.64 8.78
CA ASN A 407 -31.26 33.84 7.48
C ASN A 407 -32.67 33.26 7.43
N CYS A 408 -33.33 33.07 8.57
CA CYS A 408 -34.72 32.64 8.62
C CYS A 408 -35.64 33.77 8.14
N SER A 409 -36.63 33.42 7.32
CA SER A 409 -37.73 34.31 6.94
C SER A 409 -39.05 33.93 7.61
N GLU A 410 -39.19 32.66 7.99
CA GLU A 410 -40.35 32.12 8.69
C GLU A 410 -39.88 31.08 9.69
N CYS A 411 -40.42 31.07 10.91
CA CYS A 411 -40.00 30.18 11.98
C CYS A 411 -40.94 28.98 12.12
N VAL A 412 -40.39 27.86 12.56
CA VAL A 412 -41.21 26.72 13.00
C VAL A 412 -42.01 27.09 14.25
N ASP A 413 -43.16 26.45 14.46
CA ASP A 413 -44.05 26.74 15.58
C ASP A 413 -43.32 26.76 16.94
N GLY A 414 -43.63 27.75 17.77
CA GLY A 414 -42.99 27.95 19.09
C GLY A 414 -41.70 28.78 19.08
N HIS A 415 -41.29 29.29 17.92
CA HIS A 415 -40.19 30.24 17.78
C HIS A 415 -40.71 31.60 17.27
N THR A 416 -40.01 32.66 17.66
CA THR A 416 -40.28 34.03 17.23
C THR A 416 -39.11 34.54 16.40
N LEU A 417 -39.42 35.16 15.25
CA LEU A 417 -38.41 35.72 14.36
C LEU A 417 -37.89 37.05 14.91
N LEU A 418 -36.60 37.12 15.21
CA LEU A 418 -35.90 38.30 15.69
C LEU A 418 -34.63 38.51 14.87
N ASP A 419 -34.57 39.60 14.10
CA ASP A 419 -33.45 39.97 13.24
C ASP A 419 -32.92 38.83 12.35
N GLY A 420 -33.83 38.09 11.71
CA GLY A 420 -33.49 36.95 10.86
C GLY A 420 -33.19 35.64 11.60
N VAL A 421 -33.24 35.64 12.94
CA VAL A 421 -33.02 34.47 13.80
C VAL A 421 -34.32 33.99 14.42
N CYS A 422 -34.60 32.70 14.30
CA CYS A 422 -35.71 32.06 15.01
C CYS A 422 -35.27 31.68 16.43
N VAL A 423 -35.72 32.43 17.42
CA VAL A 423 -35.45 32.13 18.84
C VAL A 423 -36.69 31.58 19.52
N LEU A 424 -36.50 30.70 20.49
CA LEU A 424 -37.59 30.16 21.28
C LEU A 424 -38.35 31.28 21.99
N SER A 425 -39.67 31.31 21.87
CA SER A 425 -40.54 32.41 22.33
C SER A 425 -40.53 32.66 23.86
N HIS A 426 -39.75 31.92 24.65
CA HIS A 426 -39.61 32.08 26.10
C HIS A 426 -38.32 32.79 26.55
N ASN A 427 -37.38 33.11 25.65
CA ASN A 427 -36.12 33.76 26.00
C ASN A 427 -36.08 35.21 25.48
N CYS A 428 -36.42 36.17 26.34
CA CYS A 428 -36.23 37.61 26.10
C CYS A 428 -34.74 38.00 26.24
N VAL A 429 -34.31 39.07 25.57
CA VAL A 429 -32.94 39.62 25.64
C VAL A 429 -32.60 40.07 27.07
N ASP A 430 -31.31 40.09 27.43
CA ASP A 430 -30.81 40.62 28.72
C ASP A 430 -31.42 42.00 29.04
N GLY A 431 -31.84 42.19 30.29
CA GLY A 431 -32.58 43.37 30.74
C GLY A 431 -34.09 43.34 30.45
N LYS A 432 -34.64 42.24 29.90
CA LYS A 432 -36.09 42.05 29.74
C LYS A 432 -36.58 40.70 30.25
N PHE A 433 -37.79 40.66 30.81
CA PHE A 433 -38.45 39.45 31.26
C PHE A 433 -39.75 39.20 30.49
N TYR A 434 -40.21 37.95 30.50
CA TYR A 434 -41.47 37.57 29.87
C TYR A 434 -42.66 37.89 30.77
N GLY A 435 -43.55 38.78 30.33
CA GLY A 435 -44.75 39.13 31.08
C GLY A 435 -45.67 37.92 31.30
N LYS A 436 -46.04 37.66 32.56
CA LYS A 436 -47.17 36.75 32.86
C LYS A 436 -48.49 37.53 32.74
N TYR A 437 -49.59 36.79 32.55
CA TYR A 437 -50.94 37.32 32.31
C TYR A 437 -51.28 38.53 33.21
N PRO A 438 -51.89 39.61 32.66
CA PRO A 438 -52.60 39.72 31.38
C PRO A 438 -51.74 40.14 30.17
N SER A 439 -50.42 40.26 30.32
CA SER A 439 -49.50 40.71 29.27
C SER A 439 -48.65 39.56 28.69
N SER A 440 -49.26 38.37 28.52
CA SER A 440 -48.55 37.18 28.02
C SER A 440 -48.15 37.34 26.55
N GLY A 441 -46.86 37.24 26.25
CA GLY A 441 -46.31 37.30 24.88
C GLY A 441 -45.48 38.54 24.58
N GLN A 442 -45.29 39.45 25.55
CA GLN A 442 -44.50 40.67 25.37
C GLN A 442 -43.34 40.71 26.37
N CYS A 443 -42.14 41.02 25.88
CA CYS A 443 -40.97 41.20 26.74
C CYS A 443 -41.01 42.60 27.39
N HIS A 444 -41.01 42.64 28.72
CA HIS A 444 -41.03 43.86 29.51
C HIS A 444 -39.65 44.16 30.08
N LEU A 445 -39.32 45.44 30.26
CA LEU A 445 -38.04 45.88 30.82
C LEU A 445 -37.94 45.47 32.30
N CYS A 446 -36.77 45.00 32.69
CA CYS A 446 -36.40 44.82 34.08
C CYS A 446 -36.33 46.16 34.81
N ASP A 447 -36.37 46.12 36.14
CA ASP A 447 -36.00 47.27 36.96
C ASP A 447 -34.56 47.71 36.62
N HIS A 448 -34.30 49.01 36.61
CA HIS A 448 -33.01 49.60 36.27
C HIS A 448 -31.84 49.14 37.15
N THR A 449 -32.09 48.50 38.30
CA THR A 449 -31.04 47.88 39.13
C THR A 449 -30.65 46.46 38.70
N CYS A 450 -31.40 45.82 37.79
CA CYS A 450 -31.19 44.44 37.35
C CYS A 450 -30.58 44.37 35.93
N ALA A 451 -29.59 43.48 35.74
CA ALA A 451 -29.11 43.07 34.41
C ALA A 451 -29.96 41.94 33.82
N GLN A 452 -30.50 41.04 34.66
CA GLN A 452 -31.50 40.03 34.29
C GLN A 452 -32.53 39.92 35.42
N CYS A 453 -33.80 39.67 35.10
CA CYS A 453 -34.88 39.63 36.09
C CYS A 453 -35.99 38.62 35.72
N GLY A 454 -36.72 38.16 36.74
CA GLY A 454 -37.92 37.31 36.56
C GLY A 454 -39.23 38.10 36.46
N ASP A 455 -39.24 39.35 36.94
CA ASP A 455 -40.35 40.31 36.81
C ASP A 455 -39.84 41.76 36.86
N ALA A 456 -40.76 42.74 36.81
CA ALA A 456 -40.43 44.17 36.81
C ALA A 456 -39.98 44.72 38.19
N GLY A 457 -39.95 43.89 39.24
CA GLY A 457 -39.62 44.32 40.59
C GLY A 457 -38.12 44.29 40.90
N PRO A 458 -37.60 45.25 41.69
CA PRO A 458 -36.17 45.31 42.04
C PRO A 458 -35.70 44.15 42.95
N ALA A 459 -36.64 43.40 43.53
CA ALA A 459 -36.34 42.25 44.38
C ALA A 459 -36.20 40.93 43.60
N ASN A 460 -36.53 40.91 42.31
CA ASN A 460 -36.56 39.70 41.48
C ASN A 460 -35.51 39.72 40.36
N CYS A 461 -34.36 40.35 40.64
CA CYS A 461 -33.18 40.28 39.77
C CYS A 461 -32.56 38.87 39.85
N THR A 462 -32.34 38.23 38.70
CA THR A 462 -31.50 37.02 38.59
C THR A 462 -30.02 37.37 38.36
N SER A 463 -29.75 38.61 37.95
CA SER A 463 -28.41 39.21 37.84
C SER A 463 -28.50 40.72 38.06
N CYS A 464 -27.55 41.30 38.79
CA CYS A 464 -27.52 42.75 39.08
C CYS A 464 -26.58 43.48 38.14
N ASP A 465 -26.94 44.70 37.73
CA ASP A 465 -26.04 45.53 36.93
C ASP A 465 -24.92 46.05 37.83
N THR A 466 -23.66 45.91 37.40
CA THR A 466 -22.46 46.05 38.25
C THR A 466 -22.11 47.49 38.66
N GLY A 467 -23.07 48.41 38.55
CA GLY A 467 -22.86 49.86 38.69
C GLY A 467 -23.22 50.49 40.04
N GLN A 468 -23.97 49.85 40.95
CA GLN A 468 -24.34 50.48 42.22
C GLN A 468 -24.35 49.50 43.41
N ILE A 469 -23.30 49.58 44.24
CA ILE A 469 -23.25 48.98 45.58
C ILE A 469 -23.95 49.96 46.53
N ASN A 470 -25.08 49.57 47.12
CA ASN A 470 -25.59 50.23 48.31
C ASN A 470 -25.72 49.20 49.44
N PHE A 471 -24.86 49.37 50.45
CA PHE A 471 -25.02 48.74 51.75
C PHE A 471 -26.08 49.50 52.54
N SER A 472 -27.01 48.77 53.15
CA SER A 472 -27.68 49.25 54.35
C SER A 472 -27.97 48.07 55.29
N SER A 473 -27.35 48.21 56.46
CA SER A 473 -27.42 47.51 57.75
C SER A 473 -28.71 46.78 58.10
#